data_AF-A0A9R1E5H0-F1
#
_entry.id   AF-A0A9R1E5H0-F1
#
_cell.length_a   1.000
_cell.length_b   1.000
_cell.length_c   1.000
_cell.angle_alpha   90.00
_cell.angle_beta   90.00
_cell.angle_gamma   90.00
#
_symmetry.space_group_name_H-M   'P 1'
#
loop_
_entity.id
_entity.type
_entity.pdbx_description
1 polymer ?
#
loop_
_entity_poly.entity_id
_entity_poly.type
_entity_poly.pdbx_seq_one_letter_code
_entity_poly.pdbx_strand_id
1 'polypeptide(L)'
;MSRGPHNPVEEIKIWRSASTGKELTQFLSHLPKLSKLELYRCENITQVAVGVDLQQKTAPVSLSISSDVTMDDTLAKEGQQEIAEVEKEEANTADDDGLLLLPAHLSNSLTALVISYGGAVVHSLNALQALIALWLEDCSFRHPFPSSLLHLDLSSVKGVLTLPNLTSLTRLSISRCGEDLRYEGLLPLLTRGHLSNLVQRIPNFFGACD
;
A
#
# COMPACT_ATOMS: atom_id res chain seq x y z
N MET A 1 -28.00 9.26 -30.93
CA MET A 1 -26.69 9.11 -30.28
C MET A 1 -26.89 9.07 -28.77
N SER A 2 -26.60 7.94 -28.13
CA SER A 2 -26.61 7.86 -26.67
C SER A 2 -25.37 8.58 -26.16
N ARG A 3 -25.54 9.71 -25.45
CA ARG A 3 -24.45 10.28 -24.64
C ARG A 3 -24.14 9.23 -23.58
N GLY A 4 -23.05 8.50 -23.75
CA GLY A 4 -22.52 7.63 -22.70
C GLY A 4 -22.39 8.45 -21.41
N PRO A 5 -22.54 7.82 -20.23
CA PRO A 5 -22.54 8.54 -18.96
C PRO A 5 -21.25 9.35 -18.84
N HIS A 6 -21.39 10.66 -19.05
CA HIS A 6 -20.40 11.65 -18.65
C HIS A 6 -20.41 11.61 -17.14
N ASN A 7 -19.51 10.85 -16.52
CA ASN A 7 -19.23 11.05 -15.11
C ASN A 7 -18.05 12.03 -15.01
N PRO A 8 -18.32 13.33 -14.72
CA PRO A 8 -17.31 14.38 -14.79
C PRO A 8 -16.48 14.49 -13.50
N VAL A 9 -16.74 13.64 -12.50
CA VAL A 9 -16.13 13.79 -11.19
C VAL A 9 -14.69 13.29 -11.24
N GLU A 10 -13.76 14.24 -11.18
CA GLU A 10 -12.31 13.99 -11.18
C GLU A 10 -11.73 14.04 -9.76
N GLU A 11 -12.37 14.77 -8.85
CA GLU A 11 -11.92 14.91 -7.46
C GLU A 11 -13.04 14.57 -6.48
N ILE A 12 -12.71 13.76 -5.47
CA ILE A 12 -13.60 13.42 -4.38
C ILE A 12 -12.88 13.57 -3.05
N LYS A 13 -13.61 14.17 -2.10
CA LYS A 13 -13.21 14.26 -0.69
C LYS A 13 -14.31 13.69 0.17
N ILE A 14 -13.96 12.74 1.02
CA ILE A 14 -14.89 12.08 1.93
C ILE A 14 -14.46 12.38 3.35
N TRP A 15 -15.38 12.94 4.14
CA TRP A 15 -15.13 13.35 5.52
C TRP A 15 -16.08 12.61 6.46
N ARG A 16 -15.53 11.97 7.50
CA ARG A 16 -16.31 11.34 8.58
C ARG A 16 -17.42 10.42 8.06
N SER A 17 -17.10 9.58 7.08
CA SER A 17 -18.08 8.65 6.51
C SER A 17 -18.25 7.41 7.38
N ALA A 18 -19.50 7.01 7.57
CA ALA A 18 -19.87 5.72 8.15
C ALA A 18 -20.02 4.61 7.09
N SER A 19 -19.73 4.89 5.82
CA SER A 19 -19.81 3.89 4.75
C SER A 19 -18.82 2.75 4.96
N THR A 20 -19.22 1.55 4.55
CA THR A 20 -18.31 0.39 4.52
C THR A 20 -17.35 0.47 3.34
N GLY A 21 -16.28 -0.32 3.40
CA GLY A 21 -15.32 -0.51 2.32
C GLY A 21 -15.98 -0.99 1.04
N LYS A 22 -17.01 -1.85 1.13
CA LYS A 22 -17.78 -2.31 -0.04
C LYS A 22 -18.62 -1.21 -0.66
N GLU A 23 -19.36 -0.46 0.13
CA GLU A 23 -20.18 0.65 -0.36
C GLU A 23 -19.31 1.68 -1.08
N LEU A 24 -18.17 2.02 -0.48
CA LEU A 24 -17.24 2.96 -1.07
C LEU A 24 -16.56 2.38 -2.32
N THR A 25 -16.15 1.11 -2.31
CA THR A 25 -15.63 0.40 -3.50
C THR A 25 -16.64 0.46 -4.65
N GLN A 26 -17.90 0.15 -4.38
CA GLN A 26 -18.98 0.20 -5.36
C GLN A 26 -19.18 1.62 -5.88
N PHE A 27 -19.19 2.62 -5.00
CA PHE A 27 -19.29 4.03 -5.41
C PHE A 27 -18.13 4.43 -6.34
N LEU A 28 -16.89 4.09 -5.99
CA LEU A 28 -15.71 4.36 -6.82
C LEU A 28 -15.76 3.65 -8.18
N SER A 29 -16.44 2.49 -8.27
CA SER A 29 -16.60 1.74 -9.52
C SER A 29 -17.32 2.54 -10.61
N HIS A 30 -18.15 3.50 -10.22
CA HIS A 30 -18.92 4.34 -11.13
C HIS A 30 -18.15 5.57 -11.61
N LEU A 31 -16.91 5.80 -11.16
CA LEU A 31 -16.13 7.01 -11.40
C LEU A 31 -14.91 6.74 -12.28
N PRO A 32 -15.07 6.58 -13.61
CA PRO A 32 -13.99 6.20 -14.51
C PRO A 32 -12.92 7.28 -14.70
N LYS A 33 -13.19 8.53 -14.32
CA LYS A 33 -12.29 9.68 -14.49
C LYS A 33 -11.71 10.21 -13.19
N LEU A 34 -11.96 9.54 -12.07
CA LEU A 34 -11.46 9.99 -10.78
C LEU A 34 -9.93 10.04 -10.81
N SER A 35 -9.39 11.24 -10.60
CA SER A 35 -7.96 11.54 -10.57
C SER A 35 -7.46 11.88 -9.18
N LYS A 36 -8.35 12.24 -8.26
CA LYS A 36 -8.02 12.59 -6.89
C LYS A 36 -9.04 12.06 -5.89
N LEU A 37 -8.56 11.31 -4.91
CA LEU A 37 -9.35 10.75 -3.82
C LEU A 37 -8.76 11.17 -2.48
N GLU A 38 -9.57 11.79 -1.64
CA GLU A 38 -9.19 12.15 -0.27
C GLU A 38 -10.16 11.52 0.75
N LEU A 39 -9.63 10.79 1.72
CA LEU A 39 -10.38 10.13 2.78
C LEU A 39 -9.94 10.68 4.15
N TYR A 40 -10.86 11.34 4.85
CA TYR A 40 -10.63 11.92 6.16
C TYR A 40 -11.57 11.34 7.20
N ARG A 41 -11.02 10.80 8.29
CA ARG A 41 -11.78 10.26 9.43
C ARG A 41 -12.82 9.20 9.03
N CYS A 42 -12.47 8.30 8.10
CA CYS A 42 -13.33 7.20 7.64
C CYS A 42 -13.07 5.93 8.47
N GLU A 43 -13.53 5.92 9.73
CA GLU A 43 -13.17 4.91 10.74
C GLU A 43 -13.61 3.48 10.40
N ASN A 44 -14.64 3.33 9.56
CA ASN A 44 -15.12 2.03 9.10
C ASN A 44 -14.22 1.41 8.00
N ILE A 45 -13.25 2.15 7.47
CA ILE A 45 -12.32 1.67 6.43
C ILE A 45 -10.99 1.29 7.07
N THR A 46 -10.87 0.07 7.57
CA THR A 46 -9.66 -0.40 8.26
C THR A 46 -8.56 -0.84 7.31
N GLN A 47 -8.87 -1.13 6.04
CA GLN A 47 -7.90 -1.58 5.05
C GLN A 47 -8.11 -0.90 3.69
N VAL A 48 -7.02 -0.55 3.00
CA VAL A 48 -7.05 0.02 1.65
C VAL A 48 -6.11 -0.77 0.74
N ALA A 49 -6.63 -1.32 -0.36
CA ALA A 49 -5.84 -2.05 -1.35
C ALA A 49 -6.30 -1.71 -2.79
N VAL A 50 -5.48 -2.03 -3.79
CA VAL A 50 -5.90 -1.91 -5.19
C VAL A 50 -6.58 -3.22 -5.61
N GLY A 51 -7.69 -3.11 -6.35
CA GLY A 51 -8.52 -4.27 -6.75
C GLY A 51 -7.81 -5.32 -7.63
N VAL A 52 -6.57 -5.07 -8.05
CA VAL A 52 -5.74 -6.05 -8.78
C VAL A 52 -4.88 -6.91 -7.83
N ASP A 53 -4.65 -6.49 -6.59
CA ASP A 53 -3.73 -7.15 -5.66
C ASP A 53 -4.33 -8.44 -5.06
N LEU A 54 -5.66 -8.60 -5.09
CA LEU A 54 -6.34 -9.80 -4.58
C LEU A 54 -6.33 -10.99 -5.54
N GLN A 55 -6.04 -10.81 -6.83
CA GLN A 55 -6.04 -11.94 -7.78
C GLN A 55 -4.77 -12.80 -7.73
N GLN A 56 -3.71 -12.34 -7.06
CA GLN A 56 -2.46 -13.10 -6.95
C GLN A 56 -2.42 -14.07 -5.76
N LYS A 57 -3.42 -14.04 -4.87
CA LYS A 57 -3.54 -14.98 -3.74
C LYS A 57 -4.37 -16.24 -4.06
N THR A 58 -4.80 -16.44 -5.32
CA THR A 58 -5.64 -17.59 -5.73
C THR A 58 -5.08 -18.36 -6.92
N ALA A 59 -3.75 -18.53 -7.00
CA ALA A 59 -3.17 -19.52 -7.91
C ALA A 59 -3.05 -20.89 -7.19
N PRO A 60 -3.75 -21.95 -7.64
CA PRO A 60 -3.45 -23.30 -7.15
C PRO A 60 -2.07 -23.70 -7.70
N VAL A 61 -1.12 -23.95 -6.81
CA VAL A 61 0.18 -24.52 -7.17
C VAL A 61 -0.07 -25.91 -7.74
N SER A 62 -0.15 -25.98 -9.07
CA SER A 62 -0.13 -27.25 -9.78
C SER A 62 1.29 -27.79 -9.69
N LEU A 63 1.54 -28.62 -8.67
CA LEU A 63 2.73 -29.47 -8.60
C LEU A 63 2.55 -30.59 -9.62
N SER A 64 3.01 -30.36 -10.85
CA SER A 64 3.26 -31.42 -11.81
C SER A 64 4.67 -31.94 -11.59
N ILE A 65 4.81 -33.09 -10.91
CA ILE A 65 6.01 -33.92 -11.00
C ILE A 65 5.53 -35.28 -11.50
N SER A 66 5.90 -35.60 -12.74
CA SER A 66 5.60 -36.86 -13.41
C SER A 66 6.87 -37.71 -13.50
N SER A 67 6.74 -38.96 -13.06
CA SER A 67 7.51 -40.18 -13.43
C SER A 67 8.98 -40.22 -13.03
N ASP A 68 9.64 -41.34 -12.68
CA ASP A 68 9.34 -42.74 -12.32
C ASP A 68 10.73 -43.37 -11.98
N VAL A 69 10.74 -44.56 -11.37
CA VAL A 69 11.82 -45.59 -11.36
C VAL A 69 12.71 -45.75 -10.09
N THR A 70 12.17 -46.57 -9.17
CA THR A 70 12.71 -47.81 -8.52
C THR A 70 13.86 -47.85 -7.49
N MET A 71 13.60 -48.72 -6.49
CA MET A 71 14.45 -49.65 -5.71
C MET A 71 15.02 -49.23 -4.34
N ASP A 72 14.38 -49.80 -3.31
CA ASP A 72 14.93 -50.71 -2.29
C ASP A 72 15.56 -50.19 -0.96
N ASP A 73 15.05 -50.84 0.08
CA ASP A 73 15.37 -51.07 1.50
C ASP A 73 16.24 -50.18 2.43
N THR A 74 15.72 -50.15 3.67
CA THR A 74 16.35 -50.05 5.00
C THR A 74 16.70 -48.70 5.65
N LEU A 75 15.73 -48.23 6.46
CA LEU A 75 15.76 -47.79 7.87
C LEU A 75 16.92 -46.94 8.46
N ALA A 76 16.42 -45.92 9.18
CA ALA A 76 16.94 -45.26 10.40
C ALA A 76 17.95 -44.11 10.24
N LYS A 77 17.41 -42.88 10.13
CA LYS A 77 18.01 -41.68 10.74
C LYS A 77 16.95 -40.81 11.42
N GLU A 78 17.16 -40.67 12.73
CA GLU A 78 16.91 -39.52 13.60
C GLU A 78 16.87 -38.20 12.79
N GLY A 79 15.98 -37.23 12.99
CA GLY A 79 15.23 -36.85 14.16
C GLY A 79 15.31 -35.31 14.23
N GLN A 80 14.17 -34.66 13.98
CA GLN A 80 13.79 -33.29 14.37
C GLN A 80 14.18 -32.13 13.45
N GLN A 81 13.15 -31.74 12.70
CA GLN A 81 12.94 -30.47 11.99
C GLN A 81 12.82 -29.30 12.96
N GLU A 82 13.44 -28.17 12.65
CA GLU A 82 13.15 -26.88 13.30
C GLU A 82 12.50 -25.91 12.29
N ILE A 83 11.17 -25.95 12.32
CA ILE A 83 10.16 -24.87 12.20
C ILE A 83 10.44 -23.73 11.21
N ALA A 84 9.71 -23.78 10.09
CA ALA A 84 9.36 -22.61 9.32
C ALA A 84 8.29 -21.80 10.06
N GLU A 85 8.62 -20.58 10.49
CA GLU A 85 7.64 -19.57 10.88
C GLU A 85 7.05 -18.94 9.62
N VAL A 86 6.13 -19.67 8.99
CA VAL A 86 5.18 -19.06 8.05
C VAL A 86 4.17 -18.33 8.92
N GLU A 87 4.30 -17.00 8.99
CA GLU A 87 3.23 -16.13 9.49
C GLU A 87 1.95 -16.47 8.73
N LYS A 88 1.06 -17.14 9.46
CA LYS A 88 -0.25 -17.53 8.98
C LYS A 88 -1.06 -16.24 8.94
N GLU A 89 -1.15 -15.60 7.78
CA GLU A 89 -2.20 -14.61 7.55
C GLU A 89 -3.54 -15.31 7.77
N GLU A 90 -4.18 -15.02 8.91
CA GLU A 90 -5.56 -15.42 9.16
C GLU A 90 -6.41 -14.80 8.05
N ALA A 91 -6.76 -15.61 7.07
CA ALA A 91 -7.88 -15.34 6.19
C ALA A 91 -9.15 -15.44 7.04
N ASN A 92 -9.45 -14.38 7.78
CA ASN A 92 -10.78 -14.16 8.31
C ASN A 92 -11.69 -13.90 7.10
N THR A 93 -12.31 -14.95 6.57
CA THR A 93 -13.49 -14.83 5.71
C THR A 93 -14.69 -14.52 6.58
N ALA A 94 -14.64 -13.37 7.23
CA ALA A 94 -15.81 -12.66 7.72
C ALA A 94 -15.90 -11.41 6.84
N ASP A 95 -17.09 -11.16 6.32
CA ASP A 95 -17.43 -10.03 5.47
C ASP A 95 -16.53 -8.79 5.72
N ASP A 96 -15.49 -8.59 4.88
CA ASP A 96 -14.46 -7.56 5.12
C ASP A 96 -15.02 -6.19 4.73
N ASP A 97 -16.01 -5.73 5.49
CA ASP A 97 -16.62 -4.42 5.37
C ASP A 97 -15.62 -3.30 5.68
N GLY A 98 -14.46 -3.63 6.24
CA GLY A 98 -13.35 -2.71 6.47
C GLY A 98 -12.46 -2.47 5.24
N LEU A 99 -12.53 -3.33 4.23
CA LEU A 99 -11.65 -3.28 3.06
C LEU A 99 -12.22 -2.40 1.95
N LEU A 100 -11.53 -1.30 1.70
CA LEU A 100 -11.70 -0.50 0.50
C LEU A 100 -10.79 -1.03 -0.61
N LEU A 101 -11.42 -1.50 -1.69
CA LEU A 101 -10.73 -1.83 -2.93
C LEU A 101 -10.82 -0.65 -3.90
N LEU A 102 -9.67 -0.09 -4.26
CA LEU A 102 -9.58 0.88 -5.34
C LEU A 102 -9.82 0.14 -6.67
N PRO A 103 -10.87 0.47 -7.43
CA PRO A 103 -11.15 -0.22 -8.69
C PRO A 103 -9.98 -0.19 -9.67
N ALA A 104 -9.77 -1.27 -10.41
CA ALA A 104 -8.61 -1.42 -11.30
C ALA A 104 -8.52 -0.33 -12.38
N HIS A 105 -9.65 0.23 -12.84
CA HIS A 105 -9.64 1.32 -13.82
C HIS A 105 -8.99 2.62 -13.28
N LEU A 106 -8.93 2.79 -11.95
CA LEU A 106 -8.26 3.92 -11.32
C LEU A 106 -6.73 3.85 -11.41
N SER A 107 -6.15 2.69 -11.77
CA SER A 107 -4.70 2.52 -11.94
C SER A 107 -4.06 3.58 -12.84
N ASN A 108 -4.78 3.98 -13.89
CA ASN A 108 -4.30 4.90 -14.92
C ASN A 108 -4.87 6.32 -14.78
N SER A 109 -5.80 6.55 -13.86
CA SER A 109 -6.43 7.86 -13.68
C SER A 109 -6.09 8.51 -12.35
N LEU A 110 -5.95 7.74 -11.26
CA LEU A 110 -5.75 8.26 -9.92
C LEU A 110 -4.33 8.79 -9.75
N THR A 111 -4.21 10.11 -9.77
CA THR A 111 -2.94 10.84 -9.64
C THR A 111 -2.63 11.27 -8.22
N ALA A 112 -3.65 11.41 -7.38
CA ALA A 112 -3.51 11.86 -6.00
C ALA A 112 -4.38 11.04 -5.05
N LEU A 113 -3.77 10.54 -3.97
CA LEU A 113 -4.46 9.81 -2.91
C LEU A 113 -4.09 10.41 -1.54
N VAL A 114 -5.12 10.73 -0.75
CA VAL A 114 -4.97 11.19 0.63
C VAL A 114 -5.73 10.25 1.55
N ILE A 115 -5.06 9.72 2.56
CA ILE A 115 -5.64 8.88 3.62
C ILE A 115 -5.23 9.49 4.95
N SER A 116 -6.17 10.09 5.67
CA SER A 116 -5.93 10.78 6.94
C SER A 116 -6.95 10.35 7.99
N TYR A 117 -6.62 9.24 8.66
CA TYR A 117 -7.35 8.73 9.81
C TYR A 117 -6.63 7.55 10.48
N GLY A 118 -6.87 7.42 11.79
CA GLY A 118 -6.33 6.35 12.61
C GLY A 118 -6.85 4.96 12.23
N GLY A 119 -5.97 3.95 12.29
CA GLY A 119 -6.34 2.53 12.22
C GLY A 119 -6.40 1.94 10.82
N ALA A 120 -6.20 2.72 9.76
CA ALA A 120 -6.11 2.21 8.40
C ALA A 120 -4.78 1.47 8.18
N VAL A 121 -4.85 0.28 7.58
CA VAL A 121 -3.71 -0.43 6.98
C VAL A 121 -3.78 -0.25 5.47
N VAL A 122 -2.80 0.46 4.92
CA VAL A 122 -2.67 0.68 3.49
C VAL A 122 -1.76 -0.40 2.91
N HIS A 123 -2.31 -1.20 2.02
CA HIS A 123 -1.62 -2.26 1.29
C HIS A 123 -0.85 -1.67 0.10
N SER A 124 -0.19 -2.52 -0.68
CA SER A 124 0.57 -2.09 -1.87
C SER A 124 -0.26 -1.18 -2.76
N LEU A 125 0.36 -0.08 -3.23
CA LEU A 125 -0.24 0.86 -4.18
C LEU A 125 0.45 0.80 -5.55
N ASN A 126 1.36 -0.15 -5.77
CA ASN A 126 2.19 -0.24 -6.98
C ASN A 126 1.40 -0.39 -8.27
N ALA A 127 0.17 -0.87 -8.20
CA ALA A 127 -0.74 -0.96 -9.32
C ALA A 127 -1.27 0.41 -9.80
N LEU A 128 -1.16 1.47 -9.00
CA LEU A 128 -1.57 2.83 -9.36
C LEU A 128 -0.49 3.54 -10.17
N GLN A 129 -0.40 3.20 -11.46
CA GLN A 129 0.63 3.69 -12.39
C GLN A 129 0.62 5.21 -12.59
N ALA A 130 -0.56 5.85 -12.45
CA ALA A 130 -0.71 7.28 -12.57
C ALA A 130 -0.46 8.05 -11.27
N LEU A 131 -0.21 7.37 -10.14
CA LEU A 131 -0.11 8.01 -8.84
C LEU A 131 1.17 8.86 -8.74
N ILE A 132 0.96 10.17 -8.59
CA ILE A 132 2.01 11.20 -8.54
C ILE A 132 2.14 11.78 -7.13
N ALA A 133 1.02 11.89 -6.41
CA ALA A 133 0.96 12.46 -5.07
C ALA A 133 0.31 11.48 -4.08
N LEU A 134 0.98 11.26 -2.96
CA LEU A 134 0.48 10.44 -1.87
C LEU A 134 0.63 11.18 -0.54
N TRP A 135 -0.46 11.28 0.21
CA TRP A 135 -0.46 11.76 1.57
C TRP A 135 -1.07 10.70 2.50
N LEU A 136 -0.27 10.24 3.45
CA LEU A 136 -0.67 9.31 4.50
C LEU A 136 -0.56 9.99 5.87
N GLU A 137 -1.64 9.96 6.66
CA GLU A 137 -1.69 10.45 8.03
C GLU A 137 -2.38 9.46 8.96
N ASP A 138 -1.74 9.18 10.10
CA ASP A 138 -2.24 8.30 11.18
C ASP A 138 -2.54 6.83 10.75
N CYS A 139 -1.98 6.36 9.63
CA CYS A 139 -2.18 5.01 9.10
C CYS A 139 -0.91 4.14 9.16
N SER A 140 -1.03 2.86 8.79
CA SER A 140 0.10 1.92 8.66
C SER A 140 0.36 1.57 7.19
N PHE A 141 1.62 1.55 6.77
CA PHE A 141 2.04 1.20 5.41
C PHE A 141 3.37 0.43 5.46
N ARG A 142 3.43 -0.75 4.81
CA ARG A 142 4.60 -1.68 4.85
C ARG A 142 5.06 -2.16 3.48
N HIS A 143 4.66 -1.49 2.43
CA HIS A 143 5.00 -1.85 1.06
C HIS A 143 5.94 -0.81 0.45
N PRO A 144 6.71 -1.15 -0.59
CA PRO A 144 7.41 -0.14 -1.37
C PRO A 144 6.43 0.89 -1.94
N PHE A 145 6.84 2.15 -1.94
CA PHE A 145 6.08 3.22 -2.59
C PHE A 145 6.15 3.10 -4.12
N PRO A 146 5.09 3.49 -4.86
CA PRO A 146 5.13 3.54 -6.31
C PRO A 146 6.24 4.47 -6.81
N SER A 147 7.04 4.01 -7.79
CA SER A 147 8.18 4.75 -8.34
C SER A 147 7.78 6.00 -9.16
N SER A 148 6.50 6.12 -9.51
CA SER A 148 5.90 7.27 -10.20
C SER A 148 5.70 8.49 -9.29
N LEU A 149 5.81 8.34 -7.96
CA LEU A 149 5.55 9.42 -7.03
C LEU A 149 6.54 10.58 -7.21
N LEU A 150 5.98 11.78 -7.36
CA LEU A 150 6.73 13.04 -7.33
C LEU A 150 6.61 13.72 -5.96
N HIS A 151 5.46 13.56 -5.30
CA HIS A 151 5.16 14.19 -4.01
C HIS A 151 4.73 13.15 -2.98
N LEU A 152 5.39 13.14 -1.83
CA LEU A 152 5.08 12.24 -0.72
C LEU A 152 4.99 13.03 0.58
N ASP A 153 3.85 12.92 1.27
CA ASP A 153 3.63 13.47 2.61
C ASP A 153 3.27 12.35 3.59
N LEU A 154 4.04 12.23 4.66
CA LEU A 154 3.89 11.21 5.70
C LEU A 154 3.78 11.90 7.06
N SER A 155 2.65 11.69 7.74
CA SER A 155 2.43 12.17 9.10
C SER A 155 1.99 11.04 10.03
N SER A 156 2.70 10.81 11.13
CA SER A 156 2.36 9.76 12.11
C SER A 156 2.19 8.35 11.51
N VAL A 157 2.81 8.09 10.35
CA VAL A 157 2.71 6.79 9.66
C VAL A 157 3.56 5.73 10.36
N LYS A 158 3.00 4.54 10.55
CA LYS A 158 3.65 3.39 11.19
C LYS A 158 4.00 2.29 10.17
N GLY A 159 5.01 1.49 10.47
CA GLY A 159 5.45 0.35 9.64
C GLY A 159 6.88 0.53 9.15
N VAL A 160 7.47 -0.56 8.62
CA VAL A 160 8.81 -0.54 8.03
C VAL A 160 8.75 0.22 6.71
N LEU A 161 9.06 1.51 6.77
CA LEU A 161 9.04 2.40 5.61
C LEU A 161 10.41 2.36 4.95
N THR A 162 10.63 1.38 4.09
CA THR A 162 11.77 1.46 3.17
C THR A 162 11.42 2.48 2.08
N LEU A 163 12.32 3.45 1.84
CA LEU A 163 12.22 4.42 0.75
C LEU A 163 13.19 4.09 -0.41
N PRO A 164 13.25 2.86 -0.95
CA PRO A 164 14.23 2.54 -1.96
C PRO A 164 13.85 3.19 -3.30
N ASN A 165 14.79 3.94 -3.85
CA ASN A 165 14.87 4.28 -5.27
C ASN A 165 13.67 5.05 -5.86
N LEU A 166 13.05 5.96 -5.10
CA LEU A 166 12.09 6.94 -5.62
C LEU A 166 12.83 8.04 -6.38
N THR A 167 13.47 7.71 -7.50
CA THR A 167 14.28 8.64 -8.29
C THR A 167 13.48 9.84 -8.78
N SER A 168 12.20 9.64 -9.09
CA SER A 168 11.26 10.68 -9.54
C SER A 168 10.84 11.65 -8.43
N LEU A 169 11.05 11.32 -7.15
CA LEU A 169 10.52 12.10 -6.04
C LEU A 169 11.18 13.48 -5.95
N THR A 170 10.38 14.53 -6.04
CA THR A 170 10.86 15.93 -6.00
C THR A 170 10.54 16.62 -4.68
N ARG A 171 9.47 16.20 -4.00
CA ARG A 171 9.02 16.72 -2.71
C ARG A 171 8.74 15.59 -1.72
N LEU A 172 9.34 15.71 -0.54
CA LEU A 172 9.13 14.82 0.58
C LEU A 172 8.82 15.64 1.85
N SER A 173 7.72 15.32 2.51
CA SER A 173 7.32 15.87 3.80
C SER A 173 7.16 14.72 4.79
N ILE A 174 7.88 14.78 5.92
CA ILE A 174 7.81 13.74 6.96
C ILE A 174 7.64 14.41 8.32
N SER A 175 6.62 13.98 9.08
CA SER A 175 6.35 14.47 10.42
C SER A 175 5.90 13.35 11.34
N ARG A 176 6.38 13.33 12.59
CA ARG A 176 5.96 12.36 13.62
C ARG A 176 6.04 10.87 13.22
N CYS A 177 6.85 10.52 12.22
CA CYS A 177 7.10 9.13 11.84
C CYS A 177 8.20 8.49 12.71
N GLY A 178 8.19 7.15 12.77
CA GLY A 178 9.14 6.36 13.57
C GLY A 178 10.58 6.36 13.05
N GLU A 179 11.44 5.60 13.74
CA GLU A 179 12.89 5.54 13.50
C GLU A 179 13.32 5.09 12.10
N ASP A 180 12.45 4.40 11.35
CA ASP A 180 12.72 3.92 9.99
C ASP A 180 12.85 5.06 8.97
N LEU A 181 12.33 6.25 9.29
CA LEU A 181 12.43 7.46 8.47
C LEU A 181 13.47 8.48 9.00
N ARG A 182 14.48 7.98 9.74
CA ARG A 182 15.69 8.72 10.12
C ARG A 182 16.60 8.97 8.92
N TYR A 183 17.68 9.72 9.16
CA TYR A 183 18.67 10.13 8.15
C TYR A 183 19.17 8.98 7.26
N GLU A 184 19.49 7.82 7.83
CA GLU A 184 20.04 6.67 7.10
C GLU A 184 19.04 6.11 6.07
N GLY A 185 17.74 6.10 6.41
CA GLY A 185 16.67 5.69 5.51
C GLY A 185 16.47 6.66 4.34
N LEU A 186 16.85 7.93 4.51
CA LEU A 186 16.72 8.98 3.48
C LEU A 186 17.96 9.12 2.59
N LEU A 187 19.12 8.57 2.99
CA LEU A 187 20.37 8.64 2.24
C LEU A 187 20.23 8.33 0.73
N PRO A 188 19.49 7.28 0.30
CA PRO A 188 19.35 6.99 -1.12
C PRO A 188 18.65 8.11 -1.89
N LEU A 189 17.64 8.76 -1.30
CA LEU A 189 16.91 9.86 -1.93
C LEU A 189 17.74 11.14 -2.02
N LEU A 190 18.53 11.42 -0.99
CA LEU A 190 19.40 12.60 -0.92
C LEU A 190 20.61 12.51 -1.85
N THR A 191 21.14 11.31 -2.07
CA THR A 191 22.39 11.12 -2.83
C THR A 191 22.17 10.74 -4.28
N ARG A 192 21.03 10.11 -4.63
CA ARG A 192 20.78 9.57 -5.98
C ARG A 192 19.48 10.07 -6.63
N GLY A 193 18.66 10.84 -5.93
CA GLY A 193 17.33 11.26 -6.39
C GLY A 193 17.27 12.67 -7.01
N HIS A 194 16.05 13.09 -7.34
CA HIS A 194 15.71 14.44 -7.81
C HIS A 194 15.05 15.32 -6.74
N LEU A 195 15.27 14.98 -5.46
CA LEU A 195 14.63 15.65 -4.34
C LEU A 195 15.10 17.12 -4.27
N SER A 196 14.14 18.04 -4.43
CA SER A 196 14.39 19.48 -4.38
C SER A 196 13.78 20.15 -3.15
N ASN A 197 12.83 19.47 -2.50
CA ASN A 197 12.15 19.96 -1.31
C ASN A 197 12.02 18.84 -0.28
N LEU A 198 12.64 19.04 0.88
CA LEU A 198 12.51 18.18 2.04
C LEU A 198 11.98 19.01 3.21
N VAL A 199 10.81 18.63 3.74
CA VAL A 199 10.23 19.20 4.95
C VAL A 199 10.25 18.13 6.02
N GLN A 200 10.90 18.40 7.15
CA GLN A 200 11.01 17.43 8.22
C GLN A 200 10.62 18.03 9.57
N ARG A 201 9.68 17.36 10.23
CA ARG A 201 9.17 17.73 11.57
C ARG A 201 9.26 16.54 12.52
N ILE A 202 10.45 15.94 12.61
CA ILE A 202 10.77 14.86 13.55
C ILE A 202 11.75 15.43 14.60
N PRO A 203 11.50 15.26 15.91
CA PRO A 203 12.51 15.54 16.95
C PRO A 203 13.75 14.67 16.74
N ASN A 204 14.96 15.21 16.91
CA ASN A 204 16.23 14.47 16.79
C ASN A 204 16.52 13.85 15.40
N PHE A 205 16.20 14.58 14.32
CA PHE A 205 16.42 14.11 12.96
C PHE A 205 17.87 13.69 12.63
N PHE A 206 18.86 14.44 13.13
CA PHE A 206 20.29 14.11 13.05
C PHE A 206 20.81 13.50 14.35
N GLY A 207 19.92 13.02 15.22
CA GLY A 207 20.27 12.54 16.55
C GLY A 207 21.30 11.44 16.45
N ALA A 208 22.43 11.64 17.13
CA ALA A 208 23.49 10.67 17.26
C ALA A 208 22.97 9.36 17.85
N CYS A 209 23.59 8.26 17.42
CA CYS A 209 23.68 7.04 18.21
C CYS A 209 24.10 7.40 19.64
N ASP A 210 23.23 7.14 20.62
CA ASP A 210 23.66 6.88 21.99
C ASP A 210 23.69 5.35 22.19
#